data_AF-U1QJA6-F1
#
_entry.id   AF-U1QJA6-F1
#
_cell.length_a   1.000
_cell.length_b   1.000
_cell.length_c   1.000
_cell.angle_alpha   90.00
_cell.angle_beta   90.00
_cell.angle_gamma   90.00
#
_symmetry.space_group_name_H-M   'P 1'
#
loop_
_entity.id
_entity.type
_entity.pdbx_description
1 polymer ?
#
loop_
_entity_poly.entity_id
_entity_poly.type
_entity_poly.pdbx_seq_one_letter_code
_entity_poly.pdbx_strand_id
1 'polypeptide(L)'
;MITTLTATTTSRIVSRLVEHEGTSGSSRVLTLVISTDETGLEEALCAAHGASRDHPCRVIAVVKPPEKGIAHATPRSRDGHVSAQVGGHLDAEIRVGHDAGAGETLVLRPWDEAALHTDTLVVPFLLPEAPVVVWWPTTVPEVPSQDPLGRLGSTRITNTPTQDFPARALRRLAPVSVRGDIDLAWTRITLWRAMVASTLDPILRSGGLREVIVAGEPRNSSLSLMIAWLRLRLDVPVERIDEEDFKGISSITARTDDGDIVIARHDLERVTITRPGSPEPQVVTMARREPISTLNEELRRLTPDLVYQEVLATLLEEPANE
;
A
#
# COMPACT_ATOMS: atom_id res chain seq x y z
N MET A 1 18.52 -15.19 -11.59
CA MET A 1 19.91 -15.13 -11.09
C MET A 1 20.01 -14.01 -10.08
N ILE A 2 20.72 -14.26 -8.96
CA ILE A 2 20.99 -13.26 -7.92
C ILE A 2 22.50 -13.00 -7.85
N THR A 3 22.88 -11.72 -7.90
CA THR A 3 24.27 -11.26 -7.73
C THR A 3 24.37 -10.43 -6.45
N THR A 4 25.14 -10.90 -5.47
CA THR A 4 25.35 -10.20 -4.19
C THR A 4 26.63 -9.35 -4.22
N LEU A 5 26.53 -8.13 -3.71
CA LEU A 5 27.61 -7.16 -3.59
C LEU A 5 27.72 -6.72 -2.13
N THR A 6 28.83 -7.07 -1.46
CA THR A 6 29.07 -6.72 -0.05
C THR A 6 30.00 -5.50 0.05
N ALA A 7 29.72 -4.58 0.97
CA ALA A 7 30.46 -3.33 1.17
C ALA A 7 30.80 -2.67 -0.17
N THR A 8 29.75 -2.36 -0.92
CA THR A 8 29.79 -1.85 -2.30
C THR A 8 29.52 -0.34 -2.36
N THR A 9 29.56 0.21 -3.57
CA THR A 9 29.20 1.59 -3.89
C THR A 9 28.07 1.62 -4.91
N THR A 10 27.33 2.73 -4.97
CA THR A 10 26.30 2.94 -6.00
C THR A 10 26.89 2.81 -7.41
N SER A 11 28.08 3.34 -7.66
CA SER A 11 28.79 3.21 -8.94
C SER A 11 29.04 1.77 -9.35
N ARG A 12 29.47 0.89 -8.42
CA ARG A 12 29.68 -0.54 -8.70
C ARG A 12 28.37 -1.25 -9.01
N ILE A 13 27.30 -0.93 -8.27
CA ILE A 13 25.97 -1.49 -8.54
C ILE A 13 25.53 -1.07 -9.95
N VAL A 14 25.63 0.21 -10.31
CA VAL A 14 25.31 0.71 -11.67
C VAL A 14 26.12 -0.02 -12.74
N SER A 15 27.44 -0.20 -12.55
CA SER A 15 28.26 -0.95 -13.51
C SER A 15 27.75 -2.39 -13.71
N ARG A 16 27.40 -3.08 -12.63
CA ARG A 16 26.83 -4.44 -12.71
C ARG A 16 25.44 -4.46 -13.35
N LEU A 17 24.63 -3.43 -13.14
CA LEU A 17 23.34 -3.29 -13.81
C LEU A 17 23.50 -3.17 -15.32
N VAL A 18 24.42 -2.33 -15.80
CA VAL A 18 24.69 -2.17 -17.23
C VAL A 18 25.14 -3.49 -17.88
N GLU A 19 25.97 -4.27 -17.17
CA GLU A 19 26.39 -5.62 -17.62
C GLU A 19 25.18 -6.56 -17.80
N HIS A 20 24.16 -6.46 -16.95
CA HIS A 20 22.95 -7.26 -17.05
C HIS A 20 21.93 -6.69 -18.07
N GLU A 21 21.79 -5.37 -18.18
CA GLU A 21 20.84 -4.72 -19.10
C GLU A 21 21.17 -4.95 -20.58
N GLY A 22 22.45 -5.15 -20.93
CA GLY A 22 22.87 -5.53 -22.28
C GLY A 22 22.23 -6.82 -22.82
N THR A 23 21.49 -7.56 -21.99
CA THR A 23 20.80 -8.81 -22.36
C THR A 23 19.27 -8.72 -22.40
N SER A 24 18.65 -7.58 -22.06
CA SER A 24 17.18 -7.47 -21.97
C SER A 24 16.66 -6.05 -22.22
N GLY A 25 16.13 -5.80 -23.41
CA GLY A 25 15.46 -4.55 -23.78
C GLY A 25 14.03 -4.44 -23.24
N SER A 26 13.86 -4.34 -21.92
CA SER A 26 12.52 -4.18 -21.31
C SER A 26 12.13 -2.70 -21.22
N SER A 27 11.03 -2.33 -21.86
CA SER A 27 10.37 -1.03 -21.68
C SER A 27 9.73 -1.00 -20.29
N ARG A 28 10.28 -0.20 -19.38
CA ARG A 28 9.78 -0.04 -18.01
C ARG A 28 8.98 1.25 -17.92
N VAL A 29 7.87 1.22 -17.18
CA VAL A 29 6.90 2.33 -17.10
C VAL A 29 6.96 3.09 -15.77
N LEU A 30 7.64 2.55 -14.76
CA LEU A 30 7.84 3.20 -13.46
C LEU A 30 9.04 2.61 -12.70
N THR A 31 9.50 3.34 -11.68
CA THR A 31 10.37 2.79 -10.62
C THR A 31 9.55 2.60 -9.35
N LEU A 32 9.49 1.38 -8.82
CA LEU A 32 8.83 1.06 -7.55
C LEU A 32 9.88 0.95 -6.45
N VAL A 33 9.91 1.93 -5.55
CA VAL A 33 10.76 1.97 -4.37
C VAL A 33 9.99 1.40 -3.19
N ILE A 34 10.55 0.40 -2.52
CA ILE A 34 9.93 -0.29 -1.38
C ILE A 34 10.77 -0.04 -0.14
N SER A 35 10.15 0.42 0.96
CA SER A 35 10.83 0.51 2.25
C SER A 35 10.33 -0.59 3.18
N THR A 36 11.21 -1.50 3.58
CA THR A 36 10.85 -2.69 4.37
C THR A 36 11.96 -3.03 5.36
N ASP A 37 11.74 -4.02 6.22
CA ASP A 37 12.77 -4.72 6.99
C ASP A 37 13.09 -6.09 6.36
N GLU A 38 14.06 -6.81 6.93
CA GLU A 38 14.50 -8.12 6.42
C GLU A 38 13.38 -9.18 6.55
N THR A 39 12.49 -9.04 7.53
CA THR A 39 11.37 -9.98 7.74
C THR A 39 10.29 -9.83 6.67
N GLY A 40 9.98 -8.60 6.26
CA GLY A 40 8.97 -8.30 5.25
C GLY A 40 9.47 -8.33 3.80
N LEU A 41 10.78 -8.47 3.57
CA LEU A 41 11.41 -8.33 2.25
C LEU A 41 10.80 -9.26 1.19
N GLU A 42 10.79 -10.57 1.43
CA GLU A 42 10.37 -11.53 0.41
C GLU A 42 8.87 -11.46 0.10
N GLU A 43 8.04 -11.13 1.10
CA GLU A 43 6.60 -10.90 0.88
C GLU A 43 6.37 -9.64 0.03
N ALA A 44 7.09 -8.55 0.32
CA ALA A 44 7.01 -7.31 -0.44
C ALA A 44 7.51 -7.50 -1.88
N LEU A 45 8.60 -8.25 -2.09
CA LEU A 45 9.10 -8.59 -3.42
C LEU A 45 8.12 -9.47 -4.19
N CYS A 46 7.50 -10.46 -3.54
CA CYS A 46 6.46 -11.28 -4.16
C CYS A 46 5.28 -10.42 -4.65
N ALA A 47 4.81 -9.47 -3.84
CA ALA A 47 3.77 -8.53 -4.22
C ALA A 47 4.17 -7.64 -5.41
N ALA A 48 5.37 -7.07 -5.35
CA ALA A 48 5.93 -6.20 -6.38
C ALA A 48 6.15 -6.94 -7.71
N HIS A 49 6.73 -8.14 -7.67
CA HIS A 49 6.91 -9.00 -8.84
C HIS A 49 5.57 -9.40 -9.45
N GLY A 50 4.58 -9.69 -8.61
CA GLY A 50 3.21 -9.96 -9.03
C GLY A 50 2.60 -8.80 -9.83
N ALA A 51 2.72 -7.59 -9.31
CA ALA A 51 2.22 -6.37 -9.97
C ALA A 51 3.05 -5.98 -11.21
N SER A 52 4.37 -6.27 -11.22
CA SER A 52 5.26 -5.95 -12.33
C SER A 52 4.87 -6.62 -13.66
N ARG A 53 4.12 -7.72 -13.62
CA ARG A 53 3.63 -8.42 -14.81
C ARG A 53 2.68 -7.56 -15.64
N ASP A 54 1.84 -6.77 -14.98
CA ASP A 54 0.91 -5.83 -15.64
C ASP A 54 1.52 -4.43 -15.75
N HIS A 55 2.52 -4.12 -14.91
CA HIS A 55 3.18 -2.83 -14.83
C HIS A 55 4.71 -3.00 -14.84
N PRO A 56 5.34 -3.29 -16.02
CA PRO A 56 6.78 -3.53 -16.09
C PRO A 56 7.58 -2.40 -15.45
N CYS A 57 8.31 -2.69 -14.38
CA CYS A 57 8.97 -1.68 -13.56
C CYS A 57 10.37 -2.11 -13.11
N ARG A 58 11.18 -1.14 -12.68
CA ARG A 58 12.36 -1.43 -11.85
C ARG A 58 11.92 -1.43 -10.39
N VAL A 59 12.20 -2.52 -9.66
CA VAL A 59 11.92 -2.62 -8.23
C VAL A 59 13.19 -2.31 -7.46
N ILE A 60 13.11 -1.42 -6.47
CA ILE A 60 14.21 -1.08 -5.57
C ILE A 60 13.71 -1.24 -4.14
N ALA A 61 14.06 -2.35 -3.49
CA ALA A 61 13.78 -2.57 -2.08
C ALA A 61 14.92 -2.02 -1.22
N VAL A 62 14.60 -1.12 -0.30
CA VAL A 62 15.52 -0.59 0.71
C VAL A 62 15.17 -1.24 2.04
N VAL A 63 16.06 -2.10 2.51
CA VAL A 63 15.91 -2.84 3.76
C VAL A 63 16.50 -2.01 4.89
N LYS A 64 15.65 -1.63 5.85
CA LYS A 64 16.09 -0.90 7.04
C LYS A 64 17.00 -1.80 7.88
N PRO A 65 18.10 -1.26 8.42
CA PRO A 65 18.92 -2.02 9.35
C PRO A 65 18.07 -2.37 10.59
N PRO A 66 18.34 -3.52 11.24
CA PRO A 66 17.70 -3.86 12.50
C PRO A 66 17.96 -2.78 13.57
N GLU A 67 17.07 -2.71 14.57
CA GLU A 67 17.16 -1.69 15.63
C GLU A 67 18.50 -1.73 16.38
N LYS A 68 18.96 -0.53 16.81
CA LYS A 68 20.26 -0.34 17.48
C LYS A 68 20.36 -1.24 18.71
N GLY A 69 21.37 -2.11 18.73
CA GLY A 69 21.69 -2.97 19.89
C GLY A 69 22.23 -4.35 19.53
N ILE A 70 22.02 -4.79 18.28
CA ILE A 70 22.66 -6.00 17.76
C ILE A 70 24.03 -5.58 17.21
N ALA A 71 25.10 -6.07 17.85
CA ALA A 71 26.45 -5.83 17.36
C ALA A 71 26.62 -6.50 16.00
N HIS A 72 26.70 -5.71 14.94
CA HIS A 72 27.00 -6.22 13.60
C HIS A 72 28.50 -6.16 13.36
N ALA A 73 29.07 -7.27 12.89
CA ALA A 73 30.42 -7.27 12.39
C ALA A 73 30.46 -6.35 11.16
N THR A 74 31.17 -5.22 11.24
CA THR A 74 31.42 -4.34 10.09
C THR A 74 32.11 -5.18 9.00
N PRO A 75 31.44 -5.53 7.90
CA PRO A 75 32.05 -6.32 6.85
C PRO A 75 33.17 -5.46 6.24
N ARG A 76 34.40 -5.94 6.30
CA ARG A 76 35.49 -5.30 5.55
C ARG A 76 35.26 -5.59 4.07
N SER A 77 35.37 -4.57 3.23
CA SER A 77 35.41 -4.75 1.78
C SER A 77 36.42 -5.86 1.45
N ARG A 78 35.95 -7.00 0.93
CA ARG A 78 36.82 -8.12 0.53
C ARG A 78 37.84 -7.71 -0.54
N ASP A 79 37.54 -6.63 -1.26
CA ASP A 79 38.30 -6.12 -2.39
C ASP A 79 39.02 -4.79 -2.10
N GLY A 80 38.94 -4.27 -0.85
CA GLY A 80 39.64 -3.03 -0.44
C GLY A 80 39.07 -1.70 -0.96
N HIS A 81 37.90 -1.71 -1.59
CA HIS A 81 37.31 -0.52 -2.23
C HIS A 81 36.50 0.39 -1.30
N VAL A 82 36.17 -0.06 -0.09
CA VAL A 82 35.55 0.77 0.96
C VAL A 82 36.50 0.80 2.15
N SER A 83 36.91 2.00 2.57
CA SER A 83 37.80 2.19 3.70
C SER A 83 37.13 1.65 4.97
N ALA A 84 37.89 0.90 5.78
CA ALA A 84 37.45 0.42 7.09
C ALA A 84 37.19 1.55 8.12
N GLN A 85 37.37 2.82 7.72
CA GLN A 85 37.15 4.00 8.54
C GLN A 85 35.81 4.71 8.29
N VAL A 86 35.03 4.29 7.29
CA VAL A 86 33.70 4.88 7.04
C VAL A 86 32.74 4.28 8.06
N GLY A 87 31.99 5.12 8.77
CA GLY A 87 31.03 4.71 9.81
C GLY A 87 29.76 4.09 9.26
N GLY A 88 29.81 3.42 8.09
CA GLY A 88 28.69 2.75 7.43
C GLY A 88 29.08 2.19 6.06
N HIS A 89 28.28 1.25 5.56
CA HIS A 89 28.48 0.62 4.24
C HIS A 89 27.14 0.29 3.58
N LEU A 90 27.19 -0.09 2.30
CA LEU A 90 26.03 -0.55 1.54
C LEU A 90 26.29 -1.98 1.07
N ASP A 91 25.36 -2.89 1.36
CA ASP A 91 25.27 -4.18 0.69
C ASP A 91 24.12 -4.14 -0.33
N ALA A 92 24.23 -4.93 -1.40
CA ALA A 92 23.21 -5.00 -2.42
C ALA A 92 23.02 -6.39 -3.02
N GLU A 93 21.81 -6.69 -3.46
CA GLU A 93 21.51 -7.79 -4.39
C GLU A 93 20.94 -7.22 -5.68
N ILE A 94 21.43 -7.75 -6.80
CA ILE A 94 20.83 -7.56 -8.11
C ILE A 94 20.17 -8.87 -8.48
N ARG A 95 18.83 -8.87 -8.58
CA ARG A 95 18.05 -10.02 -9.06
C ARG A 95 17.59 -9.73 -10.47
N VAL A 96 17.79 -10.71 -11.37
CA VAL A 96 17.37 -10.65 -12.79
C VAL A 96 16.76 -11.96 -13.26
N GLY A 97 15.94 -11.89 -14.32
CA GLY A 97 15.24 -13.05 -14.87
C GLY A 97 14.14 -13.53 -13.93
N HIS A 98 14.04 -14.84 -13.70
CA HIS A 98 13.00 -15.44 -12.85
C HIS A 98 12.94 -14.84 -11.43
N ASP A 99 14.07 -14.40 -10.89
CA ASP A 99 14.18 -13.86 -9.52
C ASP A 99 13.79 -12.35 -9.41
N ALA A 100 13.33 -11.74 -10.50
CA ALA A 100 13.09 -10.29 -10.61
C ALA A 100 11.70 -9.89 -11.11
N GLY A 101 10.77 -10.85 -11.21
CA GLY A 101 9.48 -10.63 -11.85
C GLY A 101 9.63 -10.29 -13.34
N ALA A 102 8.86 -9.33 -13.83
CA ALA A 102 8.90 -8.90 -15.24
C ALA A 102 9.95 -7.82 -15.53
N GLY A 103 10.91 -7.61 -14.61
CA GLY A 103 11.90 -6.54 -14.71
C GLY A 103 13.21 -6.88 -14.01
N GLU A 104 13.71 -5.89 -13.27
CA GLU A 104 14.97 -5.96 -12.54
C GLU A 104 14.68 -5.53 -11.10
N THR A 105 15.25 -6.26 -10.14
CA THR A 105 15.06 -5.99 -8.72
C THR A 105 16.41 -5.71 -8.06
N LEU A 106 16.50 -4.56 -7.41
CA LEU A 106 17.59 -4.18 -6.55
C LEU A 106 17.14 -4.31 -5.09
N VAL A 107 17.91 -5.02 -4.27
CA VAL A 107 17.76 -4.99 -2.82
C VAL A 107 18.95 -4.26 -2.25
N LEU A 108 18.72 -3.14 -1.55
CA LEU A 108 19.73 -2.30 -0.93
C LEU A 108 19.65 -2.48 0.58
N ARG A 109 20.78 -2.76 1.22
CA ARG A 109 20.91 -2.87 2.68
C ARG A 109 21.94 -1.85 3.16
N PRO A 110 21.53 -0.60 3.38
CA PRO A 110 22.41 0.41 3.94
C PRO A 110 22.59 0.20 5.44
N TRP A 111 23.80 0.44 5.92
CA TRP A 111 24.19 0.30 7.32
C TRP A 111 24.69 1.62 7.88
N ASP A 112 24.43 1.84 9.17
CA ASP A 112 24.90 2.98 9.95
C ASP A 112 24.71 4.33 9.23
N GLU A 113 25.77 5.08 8.93
CA GLU A 113 25.69 6.39 8.26
C GLU A 113 25.00 6.32 6.89
N ALA A 114 25.19 5.23 6.14
CA ALA A 114 24.53 5.05 4.84
C ALA A 114 23.00 4.93 4.99
N ALA A 115 22.52 4.39 6.11
CA ALA A 115 21.08 4.26 6.37
C ALA A 115 20.39 5.60 6.69
N LEU A 116 21.17 6.66 6.97
CA LEU A 116 20.64 8.01 7.21
C LEU A 116 20.33 8.77 5.90
N HIS A 117 20.85 8.30 4.76
CA HIS A 117 20.79 8.99 3.46
C HIS A 117 20.24 8.09 2.35
N THR A 118 19.16 7.37 2.64
CA THR A 118 18.57 6.37 1.72
C THR A 118 18.08 6.95 0.40
N ASP A 119 17.63 8.21 0.40
CA ASP A 119 17.24 8.95 -0.81
C ASP A 119 18.41 9.05 -1.81
N THR A 120 19.56 9.48 -1.32
CA THR A 120 20.79 9.66 -2.09
C THR A 120 21.30 8.33 -2.65
N LEU A 121 21.12 7.24 -1.91
CA LEU A 121 21.49 5.89 -2.36
C LEU A 121 20.59 5.38 -3.50
N VAL A 122 19.31 5.76 -3.51
CA VAL A 122 18.33 5.26 -4.50
C VAL A 122 18.39 6.05 -5.81
N VAL A 123 18.67 7.35 -5.77
CA VAL A 123 18.67 8.26 -6.94
C VAL A 123 19.42 7.70 -8.17
N PRO A 124 20.64 7.12 -8.05
CA PRO A 124 21.38 6.60 -9.21
C PRO A 124 20.69 5.45 -9.96
N PHE A 125 19.69 4.81 -9.36
CA PHE A 125 19.01 3.65 -9.92
C PHE A 125 17.62 3.97 -10.50
N LEU A 126 17.15 5.19 -10.28
CA LEU A 126 15.86 5.65 -10.82
C LEU A 126 15.89 5.65 -12.35
N LEU A 127 14.79 5.20 -12.95
CA LEU A 127 14.64 5.28 -14.40
C LEU A 127 14.41 6.73 -14.83
N PRO A 128 15.19 7.28 -15.77
CA PRO A 128 14.95 8.61 -16.31
C PRO A 128 13.54 8.74 -16.87
N GLU A 129 12.87 9.88 -16.64
CA GLU A 129 11.54 10.22 -17.15
C GLU A 129 10.36 9.32 -16.70
N ALA A 130 10.61 8.25 -15.94
CA ALA A 130 9.56 7.39 -15.42
C ALA A 130 9.09 7.86 -14.04
N PRO A 131 7.79 7.76 -13.71
CA PRO A 131 7.29 8.07 -12.38
C PRO A 131 7.93 7.16 -11.32
N VAL A 132 8.17 7.74 -10.15
CA VAL A 132 8.63 7.01 -8.97
C VAL A 132 7.45 6.80 -8.03
N VAL A 133 7.20 5.53 -7.70
CA VAL A 133 6.20 5.10 -6.73
C VAL A 133 6.94 4.61 -5.50
N VAL A 134 6.61 5.15 -4.33
CA VAL A 134 7.18 4.72 -3.05
C VAL A 134 6.13 3.96 -2.27
N TRP A 135 6.48 2.78 -1.76
CA TRP A 135 5.56 1.90 -1.06
C TRP A 135 6.13 1.43 0.28
N TRP A 136 5.34 1.57 1.33
CA TRP A 136 5.61 1.04 2.67
C TRP A 136 4.66 -0.14 2.95
N PRO A 137 5.06 -1.40 2.69
CA PRO A 137 4.24 -2.59 2.94
C PRO A 137 3.91 -2.80 4.42
N THR A 138 4.88 -2.52 5.29
CA THR A 138 4.78 -2.73 6.73
C THR A 138 4.77 -1.38 7.45
N THR A 139 5.91 -0.83 7.85
CA THR A 139 5.96 0.38 8.70
C THR A 139 5.60 1.65 7.92
N VAL A 140 4.49 2.28 8.31
CA VAL A 140 4.07 3.56 7.73
C VAL A 140 4.89 4.71 8.37
N PRO A 141 5.53 5.59 7.58
CA PRO A 141 6.27 6.74 8.12
C PRO A 141 5.31 7.78 8.72
N GLU A 142 5.81 8.57 9.68
CA GLU A 142 4.99 9.61 10.34
C GLU A 142 4.48 10.66 9.35
N VAL A 143 5.32 11.07 8.39
CA VAL A 143 4.96 11.98 7.30
C VAL A 143 5.51 11.39 6.00
N PRO A 144 4.70 10.65 5.23
CA PRO A 144 5.16 9.97 4.01
C PRO A 144 5.85 10.90 3.00
N SER A 145 5.40 12.15 2.89
CA SER A 145 5.98 13.13 1.96
C SER A 145 7.34 13.70 2.42
N GLN A 146 7.68 13.56 3.71
CA GLN A 146 8.93 14.05 4.27
C GLN A 146 9.95 12.95 4.53
N ASP A 147 9.54 11.68 4.52
CA ASP A 147 10.43 10.52 4.52
C ASP A 147 11.45 10.63 3.37
N PRO A 148 12.74 10.30 3.59
CA PRO A 148 13.76 10.41 2.55
C PRO A 148 13.37 9.71 1.23
N LEU A 149 12.86 8.48 1.30
CA LEU A 149 12.42 7.76 0.11
C LEU A 149 11.13 8.38 -0.45
N GLY A 150 10.22 8.79 0.43
CA GLY A 150 8.95 9.43 0.05
C GLY A 150 9.10 10.70 -0.78
N ARG A 151 10.16 11.50 -0.53
CA ARG A 151 10.48 12.71 -1.31
C ARG A 151 10.80 12.43 -2.77
N LEU A 152 11.23 11.21 -3.09
CA LEU A 152 11.52 10.78 -4.46
C LEU A 152 10.24 10.47 -5.25
N GLY A 153 9.17 10.07 -4.55
CA GLY A 153 7.93 9.58 -5.16
C GLY A 153 6.98 10.68 -5.59
N SER A 154 6.38 10.55 -6.78
CA SER A 154 5.16 11.29 -7.13
C SER A 154 3.91 10.64 -6.56
N THR A 155 3.98 9.32 -6.30
CA THR A 155 2.93 8.51 -5.69
C THR A 155 3.51 7.81 -4.46
N ARG A 156 2.82 7.89 -3.32
CA ARG A 156 3.23 7.34 -2.03
C ARG A 156 2.13 6.44 -1.50
N ILE A 157 2.42 5.16 -1.41
CA ILE A 157 1.47 4.11 -1.03
C ILE A 157 1.77 3.66 0.40
N THR A 158 0.86 3.90 1.32
CA THR A 158 0.93 3.39 2.70
C THR A 158 0.02 2.17 2.89
N ASN A 159 0.25 1.40 3.95
CA ASN A 159 -0.54 0.22 4.27
C ASN A 159 -0.95 0.21 5.74
N THR A 160 -1.80 1.15 6.16
CA THR A 160 -2.25 1.23 7.56
C THR A 160 -2.84 -0.08 8.13
N PRO A 161 -3.44 -1.00 7.35
CA PRO A 161 -3.90 -2.29 7.87
C PRO A 161 -2.82 -3.22 8.43
N THR A 162 -1.53 -2.98 8.17
CA THR A 162 -0.43 -3.76 8.76
C THR A 162 0.12 -3.16 10.05
N GLN A 163 -0.44 -2.04 10.54
CA GLN A 163 -0.02 -1.44 11.80
C GLN A 163 -0.74 -2.11 12.98
N ASP A 164 -0.14 -2.04 14.17
CA ASP A 164 -0.75 -2.55 15.42
C ASP A 164 -2.11 -1.89 15.73
N PHE A 165 -2.26 -0.62 15.35
CA PHE A 165 -3.49 0.16 15.54
C PHE A 165 -3.92 0.80 14.20
N PRO A 166 -4.56 0.06 13.27
CA PRO A 166 -4.81 0.52 11.91
C PRO A 166 -5.59 1.83 11.81
N ALA A 167 -6.74 1.94 12.46
CA ALA A 167 -7.54 3.18 12.43
C ALA A 167 -6.78 4.37 13.03
N ARG A 168 -5.96 4.16 14.07
CA ARG A 168 -5.14 5.22 14.66
C ARG A 168 -4.04 5.67 13.69
N ALA A 169 -3.38 4.72 13.03
CA ALA A 169 -2.37 5.01 12.02
C ALA A 169 -2.97 5.80 10.84
N LEU A 170 -4.16 5.40 10.38
CA LEU A 170 -4.89 6.11 9.33
C LEU A 170 -5.23 7.55 9.74
N ARG A 171 -5.76 7.77 10.95
CA ARG A 171 -6.05 9.12 11.46
C ARG A 171 -4.80 10.00 11.56
N ARG A 172 -3.64 9.43 11.90
CA ARG A 172 -2.37 10.16 11.93
C ARG A 172 -1.90 10.62 10.55
N LEU A 173 -2.31 9.94 9.48
CA LEU A 173 -2.02 10.35 8.11
C LEU A 173 -2.89 11.54 7.67
N ALA A 174 -4.10 11.71 8.21
CA ALA A 174 -5.03 12.77 7.79
C ALA A 174 -4.44 14.20 7.82
N PRO A 175 -3.77 14.67 8.88
CA PRO A 175 -3.22 16.03 8.93
C PRO A 175 -1.96 16.24 8.08
N VAL A 176 -1.32 15.17 7.60
CA VAL A 176 -0.01 15.22 6.94
C VAL A 176 -0.03 14.72 5.50
N SER A 177 -1.17 14.18 5.06
CA SER A 177 -1.39 13.66 3.71
C SER A 177 -1.32 14.79 2.69
N VAL A 178 -0.58 14.54 1.61
CA VAL A 178 -0.44 15.48 0.50
C VAL A 178 -0.86 14.84 -0.82
N ARG A 179 -0.92 15.66 -1.88
CA ARG A 179 -1.23 15.19 -3.24
C ARG A 179 -0.26 14.07 -3.67
N GLY A 180 -0.82 12.94 -4.07
CA GLY A 180 -0.07 11.74 -4.47
C GLY A 180 0.00 10.66 -3.38
N ASP A 181 -0.49 10.93 -2.17
CA ASP A 181 -0.58 9.92 -1.10
C ASP A 181 -1.84 9.08 -1.29
N ILE A 182 -1.73 7.77 -1.04
CA ILE A 182 -2.84 6.84 -0.96
C ILE A 182 -2.54 5.74 0.04
N ASP A 183 -3.57 5.25 0.72
CA ASP A 183 -3.45 4.10 1.62
C ASP A 183 -4.17 2.88 1.06
N LEU A 184 -3.54 1.71 1.11
CA LEU A 184 -4.12 0.46 0.59
C LEU A 184 -5.41 0.04 1.31
N ALA A 185 -5.75 0.60 2.48
CA ALA A 185 -7.09 0.43 3.06
C ALA A 185 -8.20 0.97 2.15
N TRP A 186 -7.94 2.08 1.43
CA TRP A 186 -8.88 2.67 0.46
C TRP A 186 -9.07 1.77 -0.76
N THR A 187 -7.97 1.25 -1.29
CA THR A 187 -7.93 0.32 -2.42
C THR A 187 -8.64 -1.00 -2.10
N ARG A 188 -8.55 -1.46 -0.85
CA ARG A 188 -9.22 -2.69 -0.39
C ARG A 188 -10.74 -2.57 -0.41
N ILE A 189 -11.29 -1.35 -0.38
CA ILE A 189 -12.73 -1.11 -0.40
C ILE A 189 -13.26 -0.64 -1.76
N THR A 190 -12.46 -0.61 -2.82
CA THR A 190 -12.94 -0.23 -4.18
C THR A 190 -14.18 -1.00 -4.60
N LEU A 191 -14.18 -2.32 -4.45
CA LEU A 191 -15.32 -3.17 -4.83
C LEU A 191 -16.53 -2.98 -3.91
N TRP A 192 -16.30 -2.78 -2.61
CA TRP A 192 -17.38 -2.44 -1.69
C TRP A 192 -18.04 -1.10 -2.06
N ARG A 193 -17.24 -0.06 -2.33
CA ARG A 193 -17.75 1.25 -2.74
C ARG A 193 -18.57 1.17 -4.02
N ALA A 194 -18.09 0.40 -5.02
CA ALA A 194 -18.82 0.18 -6.26
C ALA A 194 -20.17 -0.55 -6.03
N MET A 195 -20.17 -1.56 -5.16
CA MET A 195 -21.39 -2.32 -4.84
C MET A 195 -22.41 -1.48 -4.08
N VAL A 196 -21.95 -0.69 -3.11
CA VAL A 196 -22.82 0.24 -2.36
C VAL A 196 -23.38 1.31 -3.29
N ALA A 197 -22.53 1.96 -4.11
CA ALA A 197 -22.96 2.98 -5.05
C ALA A 197 -24.03 2.43 -6.01
N SER A 198 -23.80 1.28 -6.63
CA SER A 198 -24.78 0.67 -7.55
C SER A 198 -26.06 0.18 -6.88
N THR A 199 -25.98 -0.29 -5.63
CA THR A 199 -27.14 -0.82 -4.89
C THR A 199 -28.02 0.29 -4.35
N LEU A 200 -27.43 1.39 -3.86
CA LEU A 200 -28.18 2.48 -3.23
C LEU A 200 -28.66 3.54 -4.23
N ASP A 201 -28.08 3.61 -5.42
CA ASP A 201 -28.40 4.63 -6.44
C ASP A 201 -29.91 4.78 -6.77
N PRO A 202 -30.71 3.70 -6.93
CA PRO A 202 -32.15 3.83 -7.10
C PRO A 202 -32.88 4.43 -5.90
N ILE A 203 -32.46 4.10 -4.67
CA ILE A 203 -33.08 4.55 -3.42
C ILE A 203 -32.76 6.02 -3.17
N LEU A 204 -31.53 6.44 -3.49
CA LEU A 204 -31.11 7.84 -3.36
C LEU A 204 -31.93 8.74 -4.28
N ARG A 205 -32.29 8.25 -5.48
CA ARG A 205 -33.19 8.99 -6.39
C ARG A 205 -34.63 9.07 -5.89
N SER A 206 -35.14 8.05 -5.20
CA SER A 206 -36.51 8.06 -4.65
C SER A 206 -36.62 8.79 -3.32
N GLY A 207 -35.50 9.06 -2.64
CA GLY A 207 -35.47 9.76 -1.35
C GLY A 207 -35.86 8.88 -0.14
N GLY A 208 -35.80 7.55 -0.29
CA GLY A 208 -36.24 6.60 0.74
C GLY A 208 -35.19 6.18 1.76
N LEU A 209 -33.94 6.64 1.64
CA LEU A 209 -32.85 6.27 2.54
C LEU A 209 -32.95 7.05 3.86
N ARG A 210 -32.90 6.36 4.99
CA ARG A 210 -33.00 6.97 6.33
C ARG A 210 -31.70 6.93 7.11
N GLU A 211 -30.94 5.85 6.96
CA GLU A 211 -29.73 5.58 7.73
C GLU A 211 -28.91 4.49 7.02
N VAL A 212 -27.60 4.50 7.25
CA VAL A 212 -26.72 3.39 6.87
C VAL A 212 -25.97 2.87 8.10
N ILE A 213 -25.90 1.55 8.25
CA ILE A 213 -25.11 0.89 9.29
C ILE A 213 -23.97 0.15 8.61
N VAL A 214 -22.74 0.36 9.06
CA VAL A 214 -21.56 -0.37 8.62
C VAL A 214 -21.05 -1.23 9.77
N ALA A 215 -21.09 -2.54 9.58
CA ALA A 215 -20.63 -3.51 10.58
C ALA A 215 -19.33 -4.19 10.16
N GLY A 216 -18.49 -4.56 11.13
CA GLY A 216 -17.29 -5.34 10.90
C GLY A 216 -16.18 -5.12 11.92
N GLU A 217 -14.95 -5.41 11.52
CA GLU A 217 -13.79 -5.49 12.41
C GLU A 217 -13.53 -4.17 13.17
N PRO A 218 -13.42 -4.21 14.52
CA PRO A 218 -13.06 -3.08 15.37
C PRO A 218 -11.77 -2.40 14.91
N ARG A 219 -11.74 -1.06 14.95
CA ARG A 219 -10.52 -0.25 14.71
C ARG A 219 -9.83 -0.51 13.35
N ASN A 220 -10.57 -1.02 12.36
CA ASN A 220 -10.08 -1.28 11.01
C ASN A 220 -10.03 0.00 10.14
N SER A 221 -8.93 0.23 9.42
CA SER A 221 -8.76 1.39 8.52
C SER A 221 -9.76 1.43 7.38
N SER A 222 -9.97 0.29 6.71
CA SER A 222 -10.89 0.17 5.56
C SER A 222 -12.33 0.47 5.98
N LEU A 223 -12.74 0.00 7.17
CA LEU A 223 -14.07 0.26 7.71
C LEU A 223 -14.24 1.74 8.07
N SER A 224 -13.20 2.36 8.65
CA SER A 224 -13.20 3.80 8.96
C SER A 224 -13.34 4.64 7.69
N LEU A 225 -12.60 4.31 6.63
CA LEU A 225 -12.70 4.99 5.32
C LEU A 225 -14.07 4.78 4.66
N MET A 226 -14.66 3.59 4.78
CA MET A 226 -16.00 3.34 4.25
C MET A 226 -17.05 4.22 4.93
N ILE A 227 -17.02 4.30 6.26
CA ILE A 227 -17.95 5.16 7.03
C ILE A 227 -17.75 6.62 6.65
N ALA A 228 -16.50 7.12 6.65
CA ALA A 228 -16.19 8.49 6.29
C ALA A 228 -16.65 8.84 4.86
N TRP A 229 -16.44 7.92 3.91
CA TRP A 229 -16.91 8.08 2.54
C TRP A 229 -18.44 8.12 2.44
N LEU A 230 -19.14 7.25 3.18
CA LEU A 230 -20.61 7.25 3.19
C LEU A 230 -21.15 8.53 3.81
N ARG A 231 -20.60 9.00 4.93
CA ARG A 231 -20.98 10.29 5.56
C ARG A 231 -20.76 11.47 4.62
N LEU A 232 -19.69 11.44 3.85
CA LEU A 232 -19.39 12.49 2.87
C LEU A 232 -20.33 12.45 1.65
N ARG A 233 -20.80 11.26 1.24
CA ARG A 233 -21.63 11.09 0.05
C ARG A 233 -23.13 11.09 0.33
N LEU A 234 -23.53 10.90 1.57
CA LEU A 234 -24.91 10.72 1.97
C LEU A 234 -25.31 11.76 3.01
N ASP A 235 -26.50 12.33 2.87
CA ASP A 235 -27.08 13.27 3.83
C ASP A 235 -27.95 12.53 4.87
N VAL A 236 -27.46 11.38 5.35
CA VAL A 236 -28.14 10.56 6.37
C VAL A 236 -27.13 10.08 7.42
N PRO A 237 -27.58 9.74 8.65
CA PRO A 237 -26.71 9.13 9.65
C PRO A 237 -26.03 7.85 9.13
N VAL A 238 -24.75 7.71 9.47
CA VAL A 238 -23.98 6.48 9.23
C VAL A 238 -23.44 5.98 10.56
N GLU A 239 -23.93 4.82 11.00
CA GLU A 239 -23.55 4.18 12.26
C GLU A 239 -22.51 3.07 12.05
N ARG A 240 -21.71 2.84 13.09
CA ARG A 240 -20.72 1.76 13.15
C ARG A 240 -21.19 0.69 14.12
N ILE A 241 -21.11 -0.58 13.72
CA ILE A 241 -21.24 -1.72 14.61
C ILE A 241 -19.95 -2.53 14.59
N ASP A 242 -19.39 -2.77 15.76
CA ASP A 242 -18.17 -3.55 15.93
C ASP A 242 -18.49 -5.05 16.07
N GLU A 243 -17.79 -5.86 15.29
CA GLU A 243 -17.88 -7.33 15.32
C GLU A 243 -16.49 -7.92 15.58
N GLU A 244 -16.20 -8.26 16.84
CA GLU A 244 -14.89 -8.71 17.32
C GLU A 244 -14.31 -9.90 16.54
N ASP A 245 -15.15 -10.87 16.16
CA ASP A 245 -14.75 -12.11 15.48
C ASP A 245 -14.73 -11.99 13.95
N PHE A 246 -14.89 -10.79 13.40
CA PHE A 246 -14.92 -10.55 11.96
C PHE A 246 -13.64 -9.86 11.44
N LYS A 247 -13.29 -10.10 10.17
CA LYS A 247 -12.15 -9.46 9.49
C LYS A 247 -12.60 -8.57 8.34
N GLY A 248 -12.31 -7.28 8.43
CA GLY A 248 -12.79 -6.26 7.49
C GLY A 248 -14.28 -5.94 7.63
N ILE A 249 -14.91 -5.49 6.54
CA ILE A 249 -16.35 -5.15 6.50
C ILE A 249 -17.17 -6.44 6.46
N SER A 250 -18.07 -6.61 7.44
CA SER A 250 -19.02 -7.72 7.50
C SER A 250 -20.27 -7.39 6.69
N SER A 251 -20.86 -6.23 6.92
CA SER A 251 -22.08 -5.81 6.24
C SER A 251 -22.23 -4.29 6.16
N ILE A 252 -23.03 -3.87 5.18
CA ILE A 252 -23.53 -2.52 5.02
C ILE A 252 -25.04 -2.61 4.85
N THR A 253 -25.79 -2.06 5.80
CA THR A 253 -27.25 -2.09 5.84
C THR A 253 -27.79 -0.69 5.63
N ALA A 254 -28.57 -0.50 4.58
CA ALA A 254 -29.31 0.73 4.31
C ALA A 254 -30.76 0.56 4.79
N ARG A 255 -31.17 1.38 5.77
CA ARG A 255 -32.55 1.41 6.25
C ARG A 255 -33.40 2.30 5.36
N THR A 256 -34.52 1.77 4.89
CA THR A 256 -35.48 2.48 4.04
C THR A 256 -36.90 2.35 4.57
N ASP A 257 -37.81 3.18 4.08
CA ASP A 257 -39.23 3.10 4.44
C ASP A 257 -39.87 1.76 4.04
N ASP A 258 -39.33 1.11 3.01
CA ASP A 258 -39.82 -0.17 2.46
C ASP A 258 -39.11 -1.39 3.07
N GLY A 259 -38.19 -1.17 4.01
CA GLY A 259 -37.38 -2.20 4.68
C GLY A 259 -35.88 -2.10 4.39
N ASP A 260 -35.12 -3.02 4.96
CA ASP A 260 -33.65 -2.96 4.92
C ASP A 260 -33.07 -3.57 3.64
N ILE A 261 -32.08 -2.87 3.09
CA ILE A 261 -31.22 -3.40 2.03
C ILE A 261 -29.87 -3.72 2.62
N VAL A 262 -29.46 -4.99 2.55
CA VAL A 262 -28.28 -5.50 3.23
C VAL A 262 -27.27 -6.01 2.21
N ILE A 263 -26.06 -5.47 2.23
CA ILE A 263 -24.90 -5.98 1.50
C ILE A 263 -23.98 -6.64 2.52
N ALA A 264 -23.91 -7.98 2.53
CA ALA A 264 -23.19 -8.73 3.56
C ALA A 264 -22.19 -9.72 2.98
N ARG A 265 -21.04 -9.84 3.63
CA ARG A 265 -20.06 -10.89 3.36
C ARG A 265 -20.70 -12.24 3.62
N HIS A 266 -20.74 -13.09 2.60
CA HIS A 266 -21.26 -14.44 2.72
C HIS A 266 -20.15 -15.43 3.06
N ASP A 267 -19.03 -15.35 2.32
CA ASP A 267 -17.83 -16.16 2.54
C ASP A 267 -16.59 -15.42 2.01
N LEU A 268 -15.45 -16.12 1.89
CA LEU A 268 -14.19 -15.52 1.43
C LEU A 268 -14.23 -15.03 -0.03
N GLU A 269 -15.16 -15.54 -0.84
CA GLU A 269 -15.27 -15.29 -2.28
C GLU A 269 -16.54 -14.54 -2.69
N ARG A 270 -17.53 -14.43 -1.81
CA ARG A 270 -18.87 -13.96 -2.16
C ARG A 270 -19.46 -12.97 -1.17
N VAL A 271 -20.31 -12.10 -1.71
CA VAL A 271 -21.16 -11.16 -0.98
C VAL A 271 -22.59 -11.32 -1.45
N THR A 272 -23.53 -11.18 -0.54
CA THR A 272 -24.97 -11.23 -0.81
C THR A 272 -25.59 -9.85 -0.68
N ILE A 273 -26.49 -9.53 -1.60
CA ILE A 273 -27.33 -8.33 -1.57
C ILE A 273 -28.77 -8.77 -1.36
N THR A 274 -29.32 -8.47 -0.19
CA THR A 274 -30.72 -8.73 0.16
C THR A 274 -31.51 -7.42 0.03
N ARG A 275 -32.65 -7.48 -0.66
CA ARG A 275 -33.56 -6.33 -0.80
C ARG A 275 -34.95 -6.68 -0.27
N PRO A 276 -35.71 -5.70 0.24
CA PRO A 276 -37.08 -5.93 0.67
C PRO A 276 -37.93 -6.57 -0.44
N GLY A 277 -38.74 -7.56 -0.06
CA GLY A 277 -39.63 -8.27 -0.99
C GLY A 277 -38.94 -9.20 -1.99
N SER A 278 -37.61 -9.30 -2.01
CA SER A 278 -36.90 -10.26 -2.87
C SER A 278 -36.95 -11.67 -2.27
N PRO A 279 -37.35 -12.70 -3.05
CA PRO A 279 -37.49 -14.06 -2.52
C PRO A 279 -36.14 -14.70 -2.19
N GLU A 280 -35.07 -14.34 -2.90
CA GLU A 280 -33.71 -14.84 -2.68
C GLU A 280 -32.68 -13.70 -2.72
N PRO A 281 -31.60 -13.78 -1.91
CA PRO A 281 -30.49 -12.83 -1.99
C PRO A 281 -29.73 -12.93 -3.32
N GLN A 282 -29.34 -11.78 -3.88
CA GLN A 282 -28.45 -11.73 -5.03
C GLN A 282 -27.02 -12.03 -4.57
N VAL A 283 -26.36 -13.02 -5.18
CA VAL A 283 -24.97 -13.38 -4.87
C VAL A 283 -24.01 -12.74 -5.88
N VAL A 284 -22.94 -12.10 -5.39
CA VAL A 284 -21.91 -11.45 -6.19
C VAL A 284 -20.53 -11.99 -5.80
N THR A 285 -19.74 -12.39 -6.80
CA THR A 285 -18.34 -12.79 -6.58
C THR A 285 -17.50 -11.57 -6.20
N MET A 286 -16.92 -11.60 -5.02
CA MET A 286 -16.00 -10.59 -4.52
C MET A 286 -15.03 -11.27 -3.54
N ALA A 287 -13.94 -11.83 -4.07
CA ALA A 287 -12.87 -12.39 -3.25
C ALA A 287 -12.23 -11.33 -2.35
N ARG A 288 -11.72 -11.79 -1.20
CA ARG A 288 -10.85 -10.94 -0.37
C ARG A 288 -9.64 -10.48 -1.18
N ARG A 289 -9.28 -9.22 -0.98
CA ARG A 289 -8.25 -8.53 -1.75
C ARG A 289 -6.88 -8.82 -1.16
N GLU A 290 -6.06 -9.54 -1.91
CA GLU A 290 -4.68 -9.88 -1.54
C GLU A 290 -3.69 -8.73 -1.82
N PRO A 291 -2.51 -8.68 -1.16
CA PRO A 291 -1.51 -7.63 -1.36
C PRO A 291 -1.17 -7.37 -2.84
N ILE A 292 -0.92 -8.43 -3.61
CA ILE A 292 -0.65 -8.34 -5.07
C ILE A 292 -1.78 -7.60 -5.79
N SER A 293 -3.03 -7.96 -5.51
CA SER A 293 -4.20 -7.38 -6.19
C SER A 293 -4.35 -5.89 -5.90
N THR A 294 -4.09 -5.48 -4.66
CA THR A 294 -4.20 -4.08 -4.24
C THR A 294 -3.07 -3.23 -4.77
N LEU A 295 -1.83 -3.73 -4.73
CA LEU A 295 -0.68 -3.01 -5.29
C LEU A 295 -0.82 -2.87 -6.81
N ASN A 296 -1.22 -3.93 -7.51
CA ASN A 296 -1.47 -3.90 -8.95
C ASN A 296 -2.54 -2.85 -9.31
N GLU A 297 -3.65 -2.78 -8.57
CA GLU A 297 -4.68 -1.76 -8.79
C GLU A 297 -4.13 -0.33 -8.66
N GLU A 298 -3.31 -0.06 -7.63
CA GLU A 298 -2.70 1.26 -7.46
C GLU A 298 -1.71 1.61 -8.56
N LEU A 299 -0.89 0.65 -9.00
CA LEU A 299 0.07 0.88 -10.10
C LEU A 299 -0.60 1.13 -11.45
N ARG A 300 -1.87 0.74 -11.61
CA ARG A 300 -2.65 1.02 -12.82
C ARG A 300 -3.00 2.50 -13.00
N ARG A 301 -3.12 3.26 -11.91
CA ARG A 301 -3.50 4.67 -11.95
C ARG A 301 -2.70 5.49 -10.95
N LEU A 302 -1.59 6.04 -11.41
CA LEU A 302 -0.69 6.85 -10.58
C LEU A 302 -1.17 8.30 -10.36
N THR A 303 -2.22 8.75 -11.05
CA THR A 303 -2.82 10.07 -10.78
C THR A 303 -3.41 10.13 -9.37
N PRO A 304 -3.24 11.25 -8.64
CA PRO A 304 -3.81 11.41 -7.30
C PRO A 304 -5.32 11.15 -7.23
N ASP A 305 -5.75 10.37 -6.23
CA ASP A 305 -7.16 10.14 -5.92
C ASP A 305 -7.67 11.26 -5.00
N LEU A 306 -8.34 12.26 -5.59
CA LEU A 306 -8.91 13.39 -4.85
C LEU A 306 -10.04 12.98 -3.90
N VAL A 307 -10.76 11.88 -4.21
CA VAL A 307 -11.84 11.39 -3.34
C VAL A 307 -11.24 10.77 -2.08
N TYR A 308 -10.14 10.03 -2.21
CA TYR A 308 -9.41 9.56 -1.03
C TYR A 308 -8.97 10.73 -0.13
N GLN A 309 -8.40 11.79 -0.72
CA GLN A 309 -7.96 12.95 0.06
C GLN A 309 -9.11 13.64 0.79
N GLU A 310 -10.25 13.82 0.11
CA GLU A 310 -11.47 14.40 0.68
C GLU A 310 -11.99 13.55 1.84
N VAL A 311 -12.06 12.22 1.66
CA VAL A 311 -12.52 11.27 2.69
C VAL A 311 -11.55 11.21 3.87
N LEU A 312 -10.25 11.21 3.63
CA LEU A 312 -9.25 11.16 4.69
C LEU A 312 -9.30 12.44 5.54
N ALA A 313 -9.53 13.60 4.92
CA ALA A 313 -9.60 14.88 5.62
C ALA A 313 -10.76 14.95 6.63
N THR A 314 -11.89 14.27 6.38
CA THR A 314 -13.02 14.26 7.34
C THR A 314 -12.67 13.55 8.65
N LEU A 315 -11.65 12.70 8.66
CA LEU A 315 -11.16 12.04 9.89
C LEU A 315 -10.48 13.01 10.86
N LEU A 316 -10.19 14.25 10.45
CA LEU A 316 -9.71 15.31 11.34
C LEU A 316 -10.79 15.79 12.31
N GLU A 317 -12.05 15.65 11.91
CA GLU A 317 -13.22 16.17 12.63
C GLU A 317 -13.85 15.10 13.54
N GLU A 318 -13.46 13.83 13.39
CA GLU A 318 -13.96 12.75 14.22
C GLU A 318 -13.23 12.70 15.58
N PRO A 319 -13.96 12.65 16.71
CA PRO A 319 -13.32 12.44 18.00
C PRO A 319 -12.55 11.12 17.99
N ALA A 320 -11.35 11.14 18.57
CA ALA A 320 -10.54 9.94 18.72
C ALA A 320 -11.26 8.97 19.67
N ASN A 321 -12.05 8.04 19.13
CA ASN A 321 -12.40 6.84 19.87
C ASN A 321 -11.09 6.04 20.02
N GLU A 322 -10.54 6.09 21.24
CA GLU A 322 -9.35 5.34 21.69
C GLU A 322 -9.56 3.82 21.62
#